data_AF-A0A7I9VSI2-F1
#
_entry.id   AF-A0A7I9VSI2-F1
#
_cell.length_a   1.000
_cell.length_b   1.000
_cell.length_c   1.000
_cell.angle_alpha   90.00
_cell.angle_beta   90.00
_cell.angle_gamma   90.00
#
_symmetry.space_group_name_H-M   'P 1'
#
loop_
_entity.id
_entity.type
_entity.pdbx_description
1 polymer ?
#
loop_
_entity_poly.entity_id
_entity_poly.type
_entity_poly.pdbx_seq_one_letter_code
_entity_poly.pdbx_strand_id
1 'polypeptide(L)' 'MAKAIWKLAIGDEAPDFELPATGDTAGKGGPKKKVRLSDYRGKKNVMLAFFPASFTPV' A
#
# COMPACT_ATOMS: atom_id res chain seq x y z
N MET A 1 16.16 -22.13 8.35
CA MET A 1 15.67 -20.99 9.18
C MET A 1 14.51 -20.32 8.45
N ALA A 2 13.46 -19.91 9.16
CA ALA A 2 12.36 -19.16 8.56
C ALA A 2 12.84 -17.76 8.14
N LYS A 3 12.42 -17.32 6.95
CA LYS A 3 12.74 -15.98 6.42
C LYS A 3 11.96 -14.94 7.22
N ALA A 4 12.64 -13.87 7.63
CA ALA A 4 12.02 -12.86 8.46
C ALA A 4 11.26 -11.82 7.61
N ILE A 5 10.03 -11.48 8.04
CA ILE A 5 9.00 -10.74 7.27
C ILE A 5 9.41 -9.34 6.79
N TRP A 6 10.38 -8.72 7.47
CA TRP A 6 10.94 -7.40 7.14
C TRP A 6 11.97 -7.41 5.99
N LYS A 7 12.44 -8.58 5.56
CA LYS A 7 13.40 -8.72 4.46
C LYS A 7 12.70 -9.31 3.25
N LEU A 8 12.09 -8.43 2.46
CA LEU A 8 11.41 -8.79 1.21
C LEU A 8 12.44 -9.11 0.11
N ALA A 9 12.13 -10.11 -0.72
CA ALA A 9 12.87 -10.43 -1.93
C ALA A 9 11.91 -10.71 -3.09
N ILE A 10 12.44 -10.65 -4.31
CA ILE A 10 11.69 -11.00 -5.52
C ILE A 10 11.23 -12.46 -5.43
N GLY A 11 9.97 -12.72 -5.82
CA GLY A 11 9.35 -14.04 -5.77
C GLY A 11 8.64 -14.33 -4.45
N ASP A 12 8.86 -13.54 -3.39
CA ASP A 12 8.03 -13.64 -2.20
C ASP A 12 6.59 -13.22 -2.48
N GLU A 13 5.67 -13.83 -1.75
CA GLU A 13 4.33 -13.28 -1.63
C GLU A 13 4.39 -11.90 -0.96
N ALA A 14 3.86 -10.89 -1.63
CA ALA A 14 3.77 -9.54 -1.08
C ALA A 14 2.92 -9.56 0.21
N PRO A 15 3.41 -9.03 1.35
CA PRO A 15 2.65 -9.01 2.59
C PRO A 15 1.36 -8.21 2.42
N ASP A 16 0.23 -8.80 2.84
CA ASP A 16 -1.05 -8.11 2.78
C ASP A 16 -1.10 -6.98 3.82
N PHE A 17 -1.84 -5.92 3.48
CA PHE A 17 -2.10 -4.81 4.38
C PHE A 17 -3.47 -4.23 4.06
N GLU A 18 -4.09 -3.62 5.07
CA GLU A 18 -5.26 -2.76 4.91
C GLU A 18 -4.96 -1.39 5.48
N LEU A 19 -5.06 -0.35 4.65
CA LEU A 19 -4.77 1.02 5.06
C LEU A 19 -5.95 1.95 4.70
N PRO A 20 -6.16 3.02 5.48
CA PRO A 20 -7.04 4.09 5.06
C PRO A 20 -6.42 4.82 3.87
N ALA A 21 -7.18 4.94 2.79
CA ALA A 21 -6.87 5.77 1.65
C ALA A 21 -7.64 7.09 1.74
N THR A 22 -6.96 8.15 1.32
CA THR A 22 -7.56 9.48 1.16
C THR A 22 -8.72 9.48 0.16
N GLY A 23 -8.69 8.56 -0.81
CA GLY A 23 -9.68 8.44 -1.87
C GLY A 23 -9.82 9.73 -2.69
N ASP A 24 -10.97 9.89 -3.31
CA ASP A 24 -11.28 10.94 -4.30
C ASP A 24 -11.54 12.31 -3.63
N THR A 25 -11.54 12.34 -2.30
CA THR A 25 -11.97 13.49 -1.48
C THR A 25 -10.83 14.12 -0.67
N ALA A 26 -9.58 13.96 -1.14
CA ALA A 26 -8.41 14.54 -0.48
C ALA A 26 -8.61 16.01 -0.09
N GLY A 27 -8.48 16.29 1.22
CA GLY A 27 -8.66 17.63 1.79
C GLY A 27 -10.12 18.10 1.95
N LYS A 28 -11.13 17.28 1.58
CA LYS A 28 -12.55 17.66 1.56
C LYS A 28 -13.39 17.03 2.68
N GLY A 29 -12.76 16.34 3.64
CA GLY A 29 -13.46 15.74 4.79
C GLY A 29 -14.38 14.55 4.45
N GLY A 30 -14.22 13.94 3.28
CA GLY A 30 -15.01 12.79 2.86
C GLY A 30 -14.67 11.49 3.62
N PRO A 31 -15.49 10.43 3.43
CA PRO A 31 -15.30 9.17 4.13
C PRO A 31 -13.96 8.52 3.75
N LYS A 32 -13.21 8.08 4.77
CA LYS A 32 -11.97 7.32 4.56
C LYS A 32 -12.33 5.99 3.90
N LYS A 33 -11.83 5.75 2.68
CA LYS A 33 -11.94 4.44 2.03
C LYS A 33 -10.86 3.53 2.59
N LYS A 34 -11.16 2.27 2.87
CA LYS A 34 -10.14 1.26 3.16
C LYS A 34 -9.69 0.60 1.86
N VAL A 35 -8.38 0.38 1.73
CA VAL A 35 -7.79 -0.32 0.59
C VAL A 35 -6.96 -1.47 1.12
N ARG A 36 -7.21 -2.67 0.60
CA ARG A 36 -6.46 -3.87 0.93
C ARG A 36 -5.66 -4.36 -0.28
N LEU A 37 -4.41 -4.78 -0.08
CA LEU A 37 -3.56 -5.23 -1.20
C LEU A 37 -4.13 -6.49 -1.84
N SER A 38 -4.63 -7.44 -1.04
CA SER A 38 -5.20 -8.70 -1.53
C SER A 38 -6.44 -8.52 -2.42
N ASP A 39 -7.15 -7.39 -2.34
CA ASP A 39 -8.32 -7.11 -3.20
C ASP A 39 -7.97 -7.05 -4.69
N TYR A 40 -6.70 -6.80 -5.03
CA TYR A 40 -6.19 -6.67 -6.40
C TYR A 40 -5.60 -7.96 -6.96
N ARG A 41 -5.43 -9.00 -6.12
CA ARG A 41 -4.80 -10.25 -6.53
C ARG A 41 -5.54 -10.89 -7.72
N GLY A 42 -4.79 -11.26 -8.75
CA GLY A 42 -5.33 -11.88 -9.98
C GLY A 42 -6.14 -10.94 -10.88
N LYS A 43 -6.32 -9.66 -10.50
CA LYS A 43 -7.11 -8.70 -11.27
C LYS A 43 -6.25 -7.74 -12.07
N LYS A 44 -5.10 -7.33 -11.53
CA LYS A 44 -4.13 -6.43 -12.17
C LYS A 44 -2.79 -6.43 -11.46
N ASN A 45 -1.77 -5.92 -12.15
CA ASN A 45 -0.49 -5.58 -11.52
C ASN A 45 -0.67 -4.38 -10.59
N VAL A 46 0.06 -4.37 -9.48
CA VAL A 46 0.01 -3.31 -8.46
C VAL A 46 1.42 -2.77 -8.24
N MET A 47 1.56 -1.44 -8.29
CA MET A 47 2.80 -0.74 -7.95
C MET A 47 2.66 -0.09 -6.59
N LEU A 48 3.61 -0.33 -5.68
CA LEU A 48 3.68 0.29 -4.36
C LEU A 48 4.82 1.31 -4.35
N ALA A 49 4.50 2.57 -4.04
CA ALA A 49 5.47 3.64 -3.89
C ALA A 49 5.37 4.21 -2.46
N PHE A 50 6.44 4.04 -1.69
CA PHE A 50 6.56 4.60 -0.35
C PHE A 50 7.36 5.90 -0.43
N PHE A 51 6.88 6.95 0.22
CA PHE A 51 7.57 8.24 0.30
C PHE A 51 7.56 8.76 1.75
N PRO A 52 8.54 9.57 2.17
CA PRO A 52 8.73 9.90 3.58
C PRO A 52 7.63 10.81 4.14
N ALA A 53 7.37 11.93 3.47
CA ALA A 53 6.43 12.94 3.93
C ALA A 53 5.92 13.82 2.79
N SER A 54 4.65 14.23 2.88
CA SER A 54 4.07 15.23 1.98
C SER A 54 4.69 16.61 2.20
N PHE A 55 4.71 17.44 1.15
CA PHE A 55 5.19 18.83 1.18
C PHE A 55 6.65 19.01 1.59
N THR A 56 7.49 18.00 1.36
CA THR A 56 8.95 18.09 1.55
C THR A 56 9.66 18.12 0.19
N PRO A 57 10.79 18.84 0.05
CA PRO A 57 11.62 18.74 -1.14
C PRO A 57 12.13 17.32 -1.36
N VAL A 58 12.42 17.00 -2.62
CA VAL A 58 13.12 15.77 -3.01
C VAL A 58 14.63 16.01 -3.11
#